data_AF-A0A133YXG0-F1
#
_entry.id   AF-A0A133YXG0-F1
#
_cell.length_a   1.000
_cell.length_b   1.000
_cell.length_c   1.000
_cell.angle_alpha   90.00
_cell.angle_beta   90.00
_cell.angle_gamma   90.00
#
_symmetry.space_group_name_H-M   'P 1'
#
loop_
_entity.id
_entity.type
_entity.pdbx_description
1 polymer ?
#
loop_
_entity_poly.entity_id
_entity_poly.type
_entity_poly.pdbx_seq_one_letter_code
_entity_poly.pdbx_strand_id
1 'polypeptide(L)'
;MRISEFFGKFKSCMLWGNLVAMIVTILLLAVGVKIGLDRYTHHGESIAIPKLLHKDIAEAEDVANRLQLKIETVDTGYVKHLPPGCVLEQSPAPGERVKSGHAIYVTINATQSPTIKLPDIIDNSSLREAMAKLTAMGFNLTPPQFVAGEKDWVYGVLMNGKQVVYGDRVPIDAKLTVQAGNGMRDLNDDVNYIDPEYTSEDDNSASGEFGDFDDFEEVGEVPAEPAGEVNKEKKQAAKSHSDPVSKPHSPKKTTRKPETTNE
;
A
#
# COMPACT_ATOMS: atom_id res chain seq x y z
N MET A 1 -78.28 -32.14 -0.36
CA MET A 1 -77.54 -33.33 0.10
C MET A 1 -77.57 -33.37 1.61
N ARG A 2 -77.93 -34.50 2.24
CA ARG A 2 -78.04 -34.60 3.71
C ARG A 2 -76.66 -34.83 4.33
N ILE A 3 -76.38 -34.15 5.44
CA ILE A 3 -75.10 -34.21 6.17
C ILE A 3 -74.71 -35.66 6.53
N SER A 4 -75.69 -36.54 6.74
CA SER A 4 -75.51 -37.95 7.11
C SER A 4 -74.89 -38.82 5.99
N GLU A 5 -75.18 -38.53 4.72
CA GLU A 5 -74.57 -39.23 3.58
C GLU A 5 -73.09 -38.83 3.39
N PHE A 6 -72.76 -37.61 3.82
CA PHE A 6 -71.39 -37.10 3.83
C PHE A 6 -70.54 -37.83 4.89
N PHE A 7 -71.07 -38.03 6.10
CA PHE A 7 -70.41 -38.78 7.18
C PHE A 7 -70.34 -40.29 6.92
N GLY A 8 -71.29 -40.87 6.17
CA GLY A 8 -71.24 -42.28 5.77
C GLY A 8 -70.03 -42.63 4.90
N LYS A 9 -69.55 -41.69 4.09
CA LYS A 9 -68.34 -41.87 3.26
C LYS A 9 -67.04 -41.95 4.09
N PHE A 10 -67.01 -41.36 5.29
CA PHE A 10 -65.87 -41.45 6.23
C PHE A 10 -65.74 -42.83 6.88
N LYS A 11 -66.76 -43.71 6.81
CA LYS A 11 -66.68 -45.12 7.25
C LYS A 11 -66.18 -46.08 6.16
N SER A 12 -65.90 -45.60 4.95
CA SER A 12 -65.37 -46.47 3.89
C SER A 12 -63.90 -46.83 4.16
N CYS A 13 -63.62 -48.14 4.23
CA CYS A 13 -62.27 -48.68 4.44
C CYS A 13 -61.26 -48.16 3.39
N MET A 14 -61.69 -47.89 2.15
CA MET A 14 -60.85 -47.33 1.09
C MET A 14 -60.39 -45.89 1.38
N LEU A 15 -61.23 -45.05 1.98
CA LEU A 15 -60.86 -43.66 2.30
C LEU A 15 -59.78 -43.66 3.40
N TRP A 16 -59.98 -44.45 4.45
CA TRP A 16 -59.00 -44.59 5.52
C TRP A 16 -57.69 -45.21 5.03
N GLY A 17 -57.75 -46.17 4.09
CA GLY A 17 -56.56 -46.73 3.42
C GLY A 17 -55.75 -45.67 2.65
N ASN A 18 -56.41 -44.84 1.84
CA ASN A 18 -55.72 -43.75 1.11
C ASN A 18 -55.18 -42.66 2.04
N LEU A 19 -55.89 -42.34 3.14
CA LEU A 19 -55.43 -41.39 4.15
C LEU A 19 -54.16 -41.90 4.85
N VAL A 20 -54.14 -43.17 5.26
CA VAL A 20 -52.96 -43.82 5.84
C VAL A 20 -51.82 -43.86 4.82
N ALA A 21 -52.10 -44.20 3.55
CA ALA A 21 -51.09 -44.19 2.49
C ALA A 21 -50.49 -42.78 2.26
N MET A 22 -51.31 -41.72 2.32
CA MET A 22 -50.83 -40.33 2.23
C MET A 22 -49.92 -39.99 3.41
N ILE A 23 -50.32 -40.35 4.64
CA ILE A 23 -49.53 -40.12 5.85
C ILE A 23 -48.19 -40.87 5.76
N VAL A 24 -48.20 -42.14 5.33
CA VAL A 24 -46.99 -42.95 5.15
C VAL A 24 -46.08 -42.34 4.08
N THR A 25 -46.63 -41.86 2.97
CA THR A 25 -45.87 -41.21 1.90
C THR A 25 -45.20 -39.93 2.39
N ILE A 26 -45.93 -39.08 3.13
CA ILE A 26 -45.38 -37.87 3.75
C ILE A 26 -44.29 -38.21 4.76
N LEU A 27 -44.50 -39.24 5.59
CA LEU A 27 -43.51 -39.69 6.56
C LEU A 27 -42.23 -40.17 5.88
N LEU A 28 -42.35 -40.98 4.81
CA LEU A 28 -41.22 -41.43 4.01
C LEU A 28 -40.46 -40.26 3.37
N LEU A 29 -41.18 -39.28 2.81
CA LEU A 29 -40.58 -38.07 2.26
C LEU A 29 -39.84 -37.27 3.32
N ALA A 30 -40.44 -37.07 4.49
CA ALA A 30 -39.81 -36.34 5.59
C ALA A 30 -38.54 -37.03 6.10
N VAL A 31 -38.56 -38.36 6.24
CA VAL A 31 -37.37 -39.15 6.63
C VAL A 31 -36.31 -39.11 5.53
N GLY A 32 -36.70 -39.23 4.26
CA GLY A 32 -35.80 -39.14 3.12
C GLY A 32 -35.09 -37.78 3.04
N VAL A 33 -35.85 -36.68 3.19
CA VAL A 33 -35.30 -35.32 3.24
C VAL A 33 -34.36 -35.15 4.43
N LYS A 34 -34.73 -35.65 5.62
CA LYS A 34 -33.87 -35.58 6.80
C LYS A 34 -32.53 -36.29 6.57
N ILE A 35 -32.56 -37.54 6.11
CA ILE A 35 -31.34 -38.33 5.82
C ILE A 35 -30.51 -37.67 4.72
N GLY A 36 -31.17 -37.15 3.68
CA GLY A 36 -30.50 -36.44 2.59
C GLY A 36 -29.82 -35.16 3.07
N LEU A 37 -30.49 -34.38 3.93
CA LEU A 37 -29.94 -33.16 4.50
C LEU A 37 -28.80 -33.44 5.47
N ASP A 38 -28.93 -34.45 6.35
CA ASP A 38 -27.86 -34.86 7.27
C ASP A 38 -26.59 -35.29 6.52
N ARG A 39 -26.74 -36.04 5.42
CA ARG A 39 -25.63 -36.42 4.53
C ARG A 39 -25.03 -35.24 3.77
N TYR A 40 -25.85 -34.31 3.30
CA TYR A 40 -25.38 -33.15 2.53
C TYR A 40 -24.65 -32.13 3.42
N THR A 41 -25.17 -31.88 4.61
CA THR A 41 -24.69 -30.81 5.51
C THR A 41 -23.55 -31.25 6.44
N HIS A 42 -23.18 -32.54 6.41
CA HIS A 42 -22.22 -33.15 7.35
C HIS A 42 -22.56 -32.79 8.80
N HIS A 43 -23.84 -32.91 9.16
CA HIS A 43 -24.30 -32.56 10.50
C HIS A 43 -23.66 -33.47 11.55
N GLY A 44 -22.98 -32.87 12.52
CA GLY A 44 -22.42 -33.57 13.69
C GLY A 44 -20.91 -33.81 13.65
N GLU A 45 -20.25 -33.67 12.49
CA GLU A 45 -18.80 -33.76 12.40
C GLU A 45 -18.17 -32.39 12.75
N SER A 46 -17.36 -32.40 13.79
CA SER A 46 -16.60 -31.22 14.17
C SER A 46 -15.22 -31.66 14.62
N ILE A 47 -14.21 -31.18 13.91
CA ILE A 47 -12.81 -31.54 14.06
C ILE A 47 -12.14 -30.39 14.81
N ALA A 48 -11.37 -30.74 15.85
CA ALA A 48 -10.61 -29.74 16.59
C ALA A 48 -9.39 -29.32 15.77
N ILE A 49 -9.15 -28.01 15.67
CA ILE A 49 -8.01 -27.47 14.94
C ILE A 49 -6.72 -27.82 15.69
N PRO A 50 -5.75 -28.47 15.04
CA PRO A 50 -4.45 -28.74 15.62
C PRO A 50 -3.66 -27.43 15.84
N LYS A 51 -2.71 -27.46 16.79
CA LYS A 51 -1.75 -26.37 16.93
C LYS A 51 -0.70 -26.47 15.83
N LEU A 52 -0.76 -25.56 14.87
CA LEU A 52 0.17 -25.44 13.74
C LEU A 52 1.25 -24.38 13.98
N LEU A 53 1.09 -23.53 15.01
CA LEU A 53 2.08 -22.53 15.41
C LEU A 53 3.48 -23.14 15.57
N HIS A 54 4.46 -22.46 15.00
CA HIS A 54 5.87 -22.83 14.97
C HIS A 54 6.22 -24.13 14.22
N LYS A 55 5.26 -24.77 13.56
CA LYS A 55 5.53 -25.90 12.67
C LYS A 55 5.95 -25.42 11.29
N ASP A 56 6.72 -26.25 10.60
CA ASP A 56 6.98 -26.05 9.18
C ASP A 56 5.68 -26.19 8.39
N ILE A 57 5.52 -25.41 7.32
CA ILE A 57 4.32 -25.44 6.48
C ILE A 57 4.06 -26.84 5.91
N ALA A 58 5.10 -27.60 5.54
CA ALA A 58 4.91 -28.96 5.02
C ALA A 58 4.38 -29.91 6.11
N GLU A 59 4.91 -29.81 7.33
CA GLU A 59 4.42 -30.60 8.46
C GLU A 59 2.98 -30.20 8.82
N ALA A 60 2.67 -28.90 8.76
CA ALA A 60 1.33 -28.39 9.02
C ALA A 60 0.33 -28.91 7.98
N GLU A 61 0.69 -28.89 6.69
CA GLU A 61 -0.13 -29.41 5.60
C GLU A 61 -0.41 -30.91 5.78
N ASP A 62 0.61 -31.71 6.14
CA ASP A 62 0.43 -33.13 6.42
C ASP A 62 -0.53 -33.38 7.59
N VAL A 63 -0.39 -32.61 8.68
CA VAL A 63 -1.28 -32.71 9.85
C VAL A 63 -2.71 -32.34 9.48
N ALA A 64 -2.91 -31.27 8.71
CA ALA A 64 -4.22 -30.81 8.28
C ALA A 64 -4.88 -31.80 7.29
N ASN A 65 -4.11 -32.32 6.32
CA ASN A 65 -4.59 -33.28 5.33
C ASN A 65 -5.11 -34.58 5.99
N ARG A 66 -4.43 -35.07 7.03
CA ARG A 66 -4.90 -36.24 7.81
C ARG A 66 -6.25 -35.99 8.50
N LEU A 67 -6.55 -34.73 8.82
CA LEU A 67 -7.79 -34.29 9.45
C LEU A 67 -8.81 -33.79 8.42
N GLN A 68 -8.56 -33.96 7.12
CA GLN A 68 -9.40 -33.44 6.03
C GLN A 68 -9.62 -31.92 6.11
N LEU A 69 -8.65 -31.20 6.68
CA LEU A 69 -8.60 -29.74 6.73
C LEU A 69 -7.68 -29.23 5.61
N LYS A 70 -7.97 -28.03 5.10
CA LYS A 70 -7.12 -27.38 4.09
C LYS A 70 -6.28 -26.30 4.76
N ILE A 71 -5.08 -26.05 4.26
CA ILE A 71 -4.27 -24.91 4.67
C ILE A 71 -4.17 -23.94 3.50
N GLU A 72 -4.35 -22.66 3.78
CA GLU A 72 -4.19 -21.58 2.82
C GLU A 72 -3.26 -20.52 3.42
N THR A 73 -2.17 -20.20 2.72
CA THR A 73 -1.27 -19.13 3.14
C THR A 73 -1.86 -17.79 2.72
N VAL A 74 -2.17 -16.92 3.69
CA VAL A 74 -2.77 -15.60 3.43
C VAL A 74 -1.74 -14.48 3.37
N ASP A 75 -0.68 -14.60 4.16
CA ASP A 75 0.34 -13.56 4.27
C ASP A 75 1.70 -14.16 4.68
N THR A 76 2.74 -13.35 4.51
CA THR A 76 4.10 -13.66 4.90
C THR A 76 4.62 -12.60 5.86
N GLY A 77 4.89 -12.98 7.10
CA GLY A 77 5.60 -12.14 8.06
C GLY A 77 7.10 -12.42 8.04
N TYR A 78 7.93 -11.54 8.60
CA TYR A 78 9.35 -11.82 8.79
C TYR A 78 9.74 -11.68 10.26
N VAL A 79 10.20 -12.79 10.83
CA VAL A 79 10.64 -12.90 12.21
C VAL A 79 12.00 -13.59 12.23
N LYS A 80 13.05 -12.82 12.52
CA LYS A 80 14.46 -13.27 12.45
C LYS A 80 14.81 -14.46 13.35
N HIS A 81 14.12 -14.62 14.48
CA HIS A 81 14.41 -15.68 15.44
C HIS A 81 13.69 -17.00 15.14
N LEU A 82 12.84 -17.04 14.11
CA LEU A 82 12.11 -18.24 13.70
C LEU A 82 12.65 -18.77 12.37
N PRO A 83 12.56 -20.08 12.14
CA PRO A 83 12.98 -20.67 10.88
C PRO A 83 12.08 -20.19 9.71
N PRO A 84 12.60 -20.17 8.49
CA PRO A 84 11.83 -19.82 7.30
C PRO A 84 10.76 -20.90 7.02
N GLY A 85 9.61 -20.51 6.46
CA GLY A 85 8.49 -21.42 6.17
C GLY A 85 7.69 -21.88 7.40
N CYS A 86 8.05 -21.38 8.58
CA CYS A 86 7.38 -21.67 9.84
C CYS A 86 6.07 -20.90 9.98
N VAL A 87 5.02 -21.51 10.53
CA VAL A 87 3.74 -20.84 10.78
C VAL A 87 3.88 -19.87 11.96
N LEU A 88 3.69 -18.58 11.68
CA LEU A 88 3.71 -17.49 12.67
C LEU A 88 2.35 -17.33 13.35
N GLU A 89 1.29 -17.40 12.55
CA GLU A 89 -0.08 -17.19 13.00
C GLU A 89 -1.00 -18.14 12.24
N GLN A 90 -2.08 -18.55 12.91
CA GLN A 90 -3.14 -19.35 12.31
C GLN A 90 -4.50 -18.78 12.68
N SER A 91 -5.44 -18.90 11.76
CA SER A 91 -6.86 -18.60 11.97
C SER A 91 -7.69 -19.66 11.25
N PRO A 92 -8.64 -20.33 11.92
CA PRO A 92 -9.06 -20.13 13.30
C PRO A 92 -8.07 -20.67 14.37
N ALA A 93 -8.30 -20.34 15.64
CA ALA A 93 -7.35 -20.62 16.72
C ALA A 93 -7.23 -22.13 17.05
N PRO A 94 -6.10 -22.59 17.62
CA PRO A 94 -5.94 -23.98 18.04
C PRO A 94 -7.04 -24.42 19.02
N GLY A 95 -7.59 -25.62 18.82
CA GLY A 95 -8.64 -26.18 19.68
C GLY A 95 -10.06 -25.73 19.33
N GLU A 96 -10.24 -24.74 18.46
CA GLU A 96 -11.56 -24.44 17.91
C GLU A 96 -12.08 -25.61 17.06
N ARG A 97 -13.41 -25.72 16.95
CA ARG A 97 -14.05 -26.82 16.24
C ARG A 97 -14.60 -26.35 14.91
N VAL A 98 -14.15 -26.98 13.84
CA VAL A 98 -14.58 -26.68 12.47
C VAL A 98 -15.11 -27.93 11.77
N LYS A 99 -15.86 -27.74 10.69
CA LYS A 99 -16.32 -28.84 9.85
C LYS A 99 -15.15 -29.38 9.01
N SER A 100 -15.28 -30.61 8.53
CA SER A 100 -14.39 -31.17 7.52
C SER A 100 -14.35 -30.29 6.27
N GLY A 101 -13.17 -30.17 5.66
CA GLY A 101 -12.95 -29.33 4.47
C GLY A 101 -12.81 -27.83 4.73
N HIS A 102 -12.82 -27.38 5.99
CA HIS A 102 -12.54 -25.97 6.32
C HIS A 102 -11.08 -25.59 6.00
N ALA A 103 -10.88 -24.37 5.53
CA ALA A 103 -9.55 -23.81 5.26
C ALA A 103 -9.02 -23.09 6.49
N ILE A 104 -7.83 -23.47 6.94
CA ILE A 104 -7.07 -22.80 7.98
C ILE A 104 -6.16 -21.80 7.27
N TYR A 105 -6.37 -20.53 7.58
CA TYR A 105 -5.54 -19.44 7.09
C TYR A 105 -4.29 -19.33 7.95
N VAL A 106 -3.12 -19.36 7.32
CA VAL A 106 -1.84 -19.27 8.02
C VAL A 106 -1.02 -18.11 7.48
N THR A 107 -0.31 -17.47 8.40
CA THR A 107 0.76 -16.52 8.08
C THR A 107 2.08 -17.24 8.27
N ILE A 108 2.91 -17.28 7.23
CA ILE A 108 4.20 -17.98 7.27
C ILE A 108 5.36 -17.01 7.46
N ASN A 109 6.47 -17.52 7.98
CA ASN A 109 7.71 -16.78 8.07
C ASN A 109 8.42 -16.76 6.72
N ALA A 110 8.71 -15.57 6.22
CA ALA A 110 9.41 -15.38 4.96
C ALA A 110 10.85 -15.93 5.03
N THR A 111 11.31 -16.46 3.89
CA THR A 111 12.66 -17.03 3.78
C THR A 111 13.77 -15.97 3.86
N GLN A 112 13.47 -14.74 3.44
CA GLN A 112 14.43 -13.66 3.36
C GLN A 112 13.89 -12.43 4.08
N SER A 113 14.81 -11.64 4.63
CA SER A 113 14.51 -10.33 5.22
C SER A 113 13.81 -9.43 4.20
N PRO A 114 12.84 -8.61 4.62
CA PRO A 114 12.12 -7.74 3.70
C PRO A 114 13.10 -6.76 3.04
N THR A 115 13.00 -6.63 1.73
CA THR A 115 13.85 -5.75 0.94
C THR A 115 13.14 -4.45 0.61
N ILE A 116 13.83 -3.33 0.79
CA ILE A 116 13.38 -1.99 0.42
C ILE A 116 14.24 -1.49 -0.73
N LYS A 117 13.65 -0.72 -1.66
CA LYS A 117 14.41 -0.11 -2.75
C LYS A 117 15.27 1.03 -2.22
N LEU A 118 16.53 1.07 -2.63
CA LEU A 118 17.42 2.17 -2.29
C LEU A 118 16.95 3.47 -2.98
N PRO A 119 16.74 4.56 -2.22
CA PRO A 119 16.34 5.85 -2.78
C PRO A 119 17.50 6.49 -3.54
N ASP A 120 17.17 7.51 -4.32
CA ASP A 120 18.18 8.30 -5.02
C ASP A 120 18.87 9.25 -4.04
N ILE A 121 20.05 8.85 -3.58
CA ILE A 121 20.89 9.60 -2.62
C ILE A 121 22.33 9.73 -3.09
N ILE A 122 22.72 8.98 -4.13
CA ILE A 122 24.06 9.02 -4.70
C ILE A 122 24.10 10.23 -5.64
N ASP A 123 25.05 11.13 -5.46
CA ASP A 123 25.18 12.37 -6.22
C ASP A 123 24.00 13.34 -6.15
N ASN A 124 23.08 13.15 -5.21
CA ASN A 124 21.86 13.96 -5.08
C ASN A 124 21.50 14.27 -3.63
N SER A 125 22.35 13.95 -2.67
CA SER A 125 22.08 14.20 -1.25
C SER A 125 23.37 14.45 -0.49
N SER A 126 23.27 15.33 0.52
CA SER A 126 24.34 15.49 1.51
C SER A 126 24.42 14.28 2.43
N LEU A 127 25.57 14.04 3.07
CA LEU A 127 25.78 12.93 4.01
C LEU A 127 24.69 12.89 5.09
N ARG A 128 24.38 14.05 5.68
CA ARG A 128 23.35 14.18 6.72
C ARG A 128 21.96 13.80 6.20
N GLU A 129 21.63 14.24 4.98
CA GLU A 129 20.34 13.95 4.36
C GLU A 129 20.22 12.47 3.99
N ALA A 130 21.25 11.90 3.37
CA ALA A 130 21.29 10.48 3.02
C ALA A 130 21.15 9.60 4.26
N MET A 131 21.89 9.91 5.33
CA MET A 131 21.77 9.19 6.61
C MET A 131 20.36 9.30 7.20
N ALA A 132 19.76 10.49 7.18
CA ALA A 132 18.40 10.68 7.66
C ALA A 132 17.37 9.87 6.85
N LYS A 133 17.46 9.92 5.50
CA LYS A 133 16.59 9.15 4.61
C LYS A 133 16.73 7.64 4.84
N LEU A 134 17.97 7.13 4.90
CA LEU A 134 18.23 5.71 5.12
C LEU A 134 17.74 5.23 6.49
N THR A 135 17.96 6.02 7.54
CA THR A 135 17.48 5.72 8.88
C THR A 135 15.95 5.74 8.95
N ALA A 136 15.31 6.70 8.28
CA ALA A 136 13.84 6.81 8.24
C ALA A 136 13.17 5.60 7.57
N MET A 137 13.83 4.95 6.61
CA MET A 137 13.35 3.70 6.01
C MET A 137 13.68 2.45 6.84
N GLY A 138 14.40 2.59 7.96
CA GLY A 138 14.74 1.49 8.87
C GLY A 138 16.01 0.71 8.51
N PHE A 139 16.90 1.26 7.66
CA PHE A 139 18.20 0.64 7.40
C PHE A 139 19.17 0.81 8.56
N ASN A 140 20.04 -0.18 8.75
CA ASN A 140 21.11 -0.14 9.75
C ASN A 140 22.38 0.49 9.16
N LEU A 141 22.75 1.67 9.65
CA LEU A 141 23.92 2.40 9.17
C LEU A 141 25.18 2.06 9.98
N THR A 142 26.31 2.01 9.27
CA THR A 142 27.66 1.94 9.84
C THR A 142 28.33 3.32 9.77
N PRO A 143 29.45 3.55 10.48
CA PRO A 143 30.20 4.80 10.37
C PRO A 143 30.49 5.14 8.91
N PRO A 144 30.31 6.41 8.49
CA PRO A 144 30.50 6.81 7.11
C PRO A 144 31.98 6.66 6.73
N GLN A 145 32.21 6.26 5.49
CA GLN A 145 33.55 6.22 4.90
C GLN A 145 33.79 7.52 4.16
N PHE A 146 34.96 8.13 4.37
CA PHE A 146 35.29 9.37 3.69
C PHE A 146 36.25 9.11 2.52
N VAL A 147 35.95 9.73 1.38
CA VAL A 147 36.77 9.71 0.16
C VAL A 147 37.23 11.12 -0.18
N ALA A 148 38.30 11.27 -0.97
CA ALA A 148 38.71 12.57 -1.48
C ALA A 148 37.61 13.14 -2.39
N GLY A 149 37.19 14.37 -2.15
CA GLY A 149 36.06 14.96 -2.85
C GLY A 149 35.38 16.11 -2.10
N GLU A 150 34.26 16.57 -2.65
CA GLU A 150 33.48 17.69 -2.13
C GLU A 150 32.90 17.36 -0.75
N LYS A 151 32.98 18.31 0.18
CA LYS A 151 32.66 18.05 1.58
C LYS A 151 31.19 17.64 1.74
N ASP A 152 30.96 16.56 2.48
CA ASP A 152 29.62 16.03 2.78
C ASP A 152 28.81 15.58 1.54
N TRP A 153 29.42 15.51 0.36
CA TRP A 153 28.79 15.00 -0.85
C TRP A 153 28.79 13.47 -0.87
N VAL A 154 27.65 12.84 -1.18
CA VAL A 154 27.54 11.37 -1.20
C VAL A 154 27.93 10.81 -2.56
N TYR A 155 29.06 10.11 -2.61
CA TYR A 155 29.56 9.46 -3.82
C TYR A 155 29.03 8.04 -4.00
N GLY A 156 28.52 7.42 -2.94
CA GLY A 156 28.03 6.06 -3.03
C GLY A 156 27.57 5.47 -1.72
N VAL A 157 26.96 4.29 -1.83
CA VAL A 157 26.57 3.47 -0.69
C VAL A 157 27.15 2.08 -0.87
N LEU A 158 27.73 1.52 0.19
CA LEU A 158 28.20 0.15 0.22
C LEU A 158 27.26 -0.70 1.07
N MET A 159 26.91 -1.87 0.57
CA MET A 159 26.30 -2.95 1.31
C MET A 159 27.36 -4.03 1.53
N ASN A 160 27.79 -4.23 2.79
CA ASN A 160 28.83 -5.21 3.14
C ASN A 160 30.12 -5.07 2.28
N GLY A 161 30.51 -3.84 1.93
CA GLY A 161 31.67 -3.54 1.10
C GLY A 161 31.43 -3.58 -0.42
N LYS A 162 30.26 -4.02 -0.89
CA LYS A 162 29.87 -3.95 -2.31
C LYS A 162 29.08 -2.68 -2.59
N GLN A 163 29.45 -1.91 -3.61
CA GLN A 163 28.69 -0.74 -4.02
C GLN A 163 27.29 -1.13 -4.51
N VAL A 164 26.28 -0.40 -4.03
CA VAL A 164 24.87 -0.53 -4.43
C VAL A 164 24.44 0.75 -5.13
N VAL A 165 23.52 0.62 -6.09
CA VAL A 165 23.02 1.75 -6.87
C VAL A 165 21.56 2.07 -6.51
N TYR A 166 21.11 3.25 -6.91
CA TYR A 166 19.71 3.64 -6.81
C TYR A 166 18.80 2.58 -7.47
N GLY A 167 17.69 2.25 -6.79
CA GLY A 167 16.72 1.29 -7.26
C GLY A 167 17.00 -0.17 -6.90
N ASP A 168 18.21 -0.49 -6.44
CA ASP A 168 18.56 -1.83 -5.94
C ASP A 168 17.70 -2.19 -4.71
N ARG A 169 17.29 -3.46 -4.64
CA ARG A 169 16.57 -4.01 -3.48
C ARG A 169 17.57 -4.42 -2.42
N VAL A 170 17.60 -3.67 -1.33
CA VAL A 170 18.49 -3.90 -0.20
C VAL A 170 17.67 -4.44 0.97
N PRO A 171 18.10 -5.53 1.64
CA PRO A 171 17.40 -6.04 2.81
C PRO A 171 17.62 -5.12 4.01
N ILE A 172 16.58 -4.92 4.83
CA ILE A 172 16.61 -3.94 5.96
C ILE A 172 17.63 -4.27 7.05
N ASP A 173 18.01 -5.54 7.17
CA ASP A 173 18.99 -6.02 8.12
C ASP A 173 20.44 -5.88 7.62
N ALA A 174 20.64 -5.52 6.35
CA ALA A 174 21.96 -5.23 5.84
C ALA A 174 22.53 -3.95 6.48
N LYS A 175 23.84 -4.00 6.71
CA LYS A 175 24.62 -2.85 7.16
C LYS A 175 25.05 -2.03 5.96
N LEU A 176 24.63 -0.78 5.93
CA LEU A 176 25.00 0.17 4.88
C LEU A 176 26.09 1.13 5.35
N THR A 177 27.06 1.39 4.49
CA THR A 177 28.11 2.39 4.69
C THR A 177 27.94 3.46 3.63
N VAL A 178 27.75 4.72 4.04
CA VAL A 178 27.68 5.86 3.12
C VAL A 178 29.11 6.34 2.85
N GLN A 179 29.47 6.49 1.58
CA GLN A 179 30.72 7.13 1.16
C GLN A 179 30.47 8.61 0.90
N ALA A 180 31.15 9.47 1.65
CA ALA A 180 31.04 10.92 1.52
C ALA A 180 32.40 11.59 1.32
N GLY A 181 32.43 12.77 0.68
CA GLY A 181 33.67 13.51 0.51
C GLY A 181 34.16 14.15 1.81
N ASN A 182 35.47 14.10 2.04
CA ASN A 182 36.14 14.73 3.20
C ASN A 182 36.41 16.22 3.02
N GLY A 183 36.12 16.81 1.86
CA GLY A 183 36.44 18.21 1.55
C GLY A 183 37.92 18.43 1.20
N MET A 184 38.73 17.39 1.11
CA MET A 184 40.10 17.48 0.61
C MET A 184 40.05 17.32 -0.92
N ARG A 185 40.45 18.37 -1.62
CA ARG A 185 40.67 18.34 -3.07
C ARG A 185 42.00 17.67 -3.34
N ASP A 186 42.07 16.89 -4.43
CA ASP A 186 43.35 16.40 -4.91
C ASP A 186 44.21 17.61 -5.31
N LEU A 187 45.48 17.63 -4.92
CA LEU A 187 46.40 18.76 -5.18
C LEU A 187 46.66 18.96 -6.69
N ASN A 188 46.24 18.01 -7.53
CA ASN A 188 46.38 18.08 -8.98
C ASN A 188 45.21 18.79 -9.68
N ASP A 189 44.15 19.15 -8.95
CA ASP A 189 42.93 19.79 -9.50
C ASP A 189 42.93 21.32 -9.26
N ASP A 190 44.13 21.92 -9.26
CA ASP A 190 44.31 23.35 -9.16
C ASP A 190 43.69 24.05 -10.38
N VAL A 191 42.70 24.90 -10.11
CA VAL A 191 41.96 25.65 -11.13
C VAL A 191 42.93 26.58 -11.85
N ASN A 192 43.20 26.32 -13.13
CA ASN A 192 43.96 27.25 -13.97
C ASN A 192 43.14 28.52 -14.18
N TYR A 193 43.42 29.54 -13.36
CA TYR A 193 42.80 30.85 -13.49
C TYR A 193 43.40 31.53 -14.74
N ILE A 194 42.73 31.40 -15.87
CA ILE A 194 43.08 32.14 -17.09
C ILE A 194 42.62 33.57 -16.84
N ASP A 195 43.56 34.44 -16.47
CA ASP A 195 43.32 35.87 -16.36
C ASP A 195 43.07 36.42 -17.78
N PRO A 196 41.93 37.10 -18.06
CA PRO A 196 41.72 37.71 -19.37
C PRO A 196 42.72 38.84 -19.55
N GLU A 197 43.63 38.68 -20.50
CA GLU A 197 44.62 39.70 -20.86
C GLU A 197 43.89 40.90 -21.49
N TYR A 198 43.76 41.98 -20.73
CA TYR A 198 43.26 43.26 -21.26
C TYR A 198 44.38 43.90 -22.08
N THR A 199 44.25 43.87 -23.41
CA THR A 199 45.08 44.70 -24.29
C THR A 199 44.66 46.16 -24.12
N SER A 200 45.40 46.91 -23.33
CA SER A 200 45.39 48.37 -23.38
C SER A 200 46.09 48.81 -24.66
N GLU A 201 45.33 49.15 -25.69
CA GLU A 201 45.85 49.83 -26.87
C GLU A 201 46.23 51.26 -26.47
N ASP A 202 47.52 51.57 -26.63
CA ASP A 202 48.18 52.81 -26.24
C ASP A 202 47.59 54.07 -26.87
N ASP A 203 47.53 55.11 -26.04
CA ASP A 203 47.29 56.51 -26.37
C ASP A 203 48.28 57.04 -27.43
N ASN A 204 47.76 57.72 -28.46
CA ASN A 204 48.53 58.71 -29.21
C ASN A 204 47.79 60.05 -29.25
N SER A 205 48.39 61.01 -28.56
CA SER A 205 47.98 62.40 -28.41
C SER A 205 48.11 63.20 -29.72
N ALA A 206 47.04 63.89 -30.12
CA ALA A 206 47.12 65.08 -30.97
C ALA A 206 46.07 66.11 -30.54
N SER A 207 46.57 67.26 -30.10
CA SER A 207 45.84 68.48 -29.76
C SER A 207 44.99 69.01 -30.92
N GLY A 208 43.73 69.35 -30.66
CA GLY A 208 42.91 70.12 -31.59
C GLY A 208 41.54 70.48 -31.00
N GLU A 209 41.27 71.77 -30.94
CA GLU A 209 39.97 72.44 -30.91
C GLU A 209 38.87 71.95 -29.95
N PHE A 210 38.62 72.80 -28.95
CA PHE A 210 37.36 72.85 -28.21
C PHE A 210 36.26 73.35 -29.16
N GLY A 211 35.24 72.54 -29.43
CA GLY A 211 34.00 72.99 -30.06
C GLY A 211 33.36 71.95 -30.97
N ASP A 212 32.45 71.14 -30.43
CA ASP A 212 31.16 70.97 -31.08
C ASP A 212 30.07 70.68 -30.04
N PHE A 213 28.95 71.34 -30.25
CA PHE A 213 27.75 71.32 -29.44
C PHE A 213 26.81 70.36 -30.17
N ASP A 214 26.59 69.16 -29.63
CA ASP A 214 25.59 68.25 -30.19
C ASP A 214 24.28 68.34 -29.41
N ASP A 215 23.25 68.63 -30.20
CA ASP A 215 21.87 68.93 -29.91
C ASP A 215 21.18 67.81 -29.10
N PHE A 216 20.58 68.14 -27.96
CA PHE A 216 19.76 67.21 -27.20
C PHE A 216 18.37 67.17 -27.83
N GLU A 217 18.06 66.09 -28.55
CA GLU A 217 16.71 65.85 -29.05
C GLU A 217 15.80 65.41 -27.89
N GLU A 218 14.92 66.30 -27.45
CA GLU A 218 13.91 66.04 -26.42
C GLU A 218 12.89 65.01 -26.94
N VAL A 219 13.08 63.74 -26.56
CA VAL A 219 12.06 62.70 -26.79
C VAL A 219 10.89 62.98 -25.87
N GLY A 220 9.84 63.56 -26.44
CA GLY A 220 8.58 63.85 -25.76
C GLY A 220 7.96 62.60 -25.11
N GLU A 221 7.38 62.81 -23.94
CA GLU A 221 6.70 61.80 -23.14
C GLU A 221 5.64 61.03 -23.95
N VAL A 222 5.72 59.70 -23.95
CA VAL A 222 4.65 58.84 -24.46
C VAL A 222 3.49 58.86 -23.45
N PRO A 223 2.27 59.23 -23.85
CA PRO A 223 1.13 59.31 -22.94
C PRO A 223 0.73 57.92 -22.42
N ALA A 224 0.42 57.86 -21.13
CA ALA A 224 -0.24 56.71 -20.52
C ALA A 224 -1.64 56.51 -21.13
N GLU A 225 -1.88 55.39 -21.80
CA GLU A 225 -3.23 55.00 -22.21
C GLU A 225 -3.99 54.26 -21.09
N PRO A 226 -5.28 54.60 -20.88
CA PRO A 226 -6.05 54.21 -19.70
C PRO A 226 -6.75 52.86 -19.83
N ALA A 227 -6.98 52.24 -18.66
CA ALA A 227 -7.85 51.09 -18.47
C ALA A 227 -9.30 51.38 -18.92
N GLY A 228 -9.81 50.56 -19.83
CA GLY A 228 -11.17 50.60 -20.34
C GLY A 228 -12.01 49.42 -19.86
N GLU A 229 -13.06 49.75 -19.13
CA GLU A 229 -14.18 48.94 -18.63
C GLU A 229 -14.81 47.97 -19.65
N VAL A 230 -15.09 46.74 -19.20
CA VAL A 230 -15.95 45.78 -19.91
C VAL A 230 -17.25 45.63 -19.14
N ASN A 231 -18.39 45.99 -19.74
CA ASN A 231 -19.66 45.35 -19.42
C ASN A 231 -20.79 45.51 -20.46
N LYS A 232 -21.49 44.37 -20.65
CA LYS A 232 -22.89 44.13 -21.07
C LYS A 232 -23.29 43.94 -22.55
N GLU A 233 -23.46 42.65 -22.88
CA GLU A 233 -24.75 41.95 -23.11
C GLU A 233 -25.30 41.73 -24.55
N LYS A 234 -25.63 40.44 -24.78
CA LYS A 234 -26.66 39.84 -25.68
C LYS A 234 -26.37 39.70 -27.20
N LYS A 235 -26.19 38.45 -27.67
CA LYS A 235 -27.29 37.56 -28.13
C LYS A 235 -26.78 36.23 -28.74
N GLN A 236 -27.51 35.16 -28.40
CA GLN A 236 -27.87 34.00 -29.22
C GLN A 236 -26.90 32.81 -29.38
N ALA A 237 -27.32 31.73 -28.70
CA ALA A 237 -27.54 30.40 -29.26
C ALA A 237 -26.33 29.55 -29.67
N ALA A 238 -25.93 28.63 -28.79
CA ALA A 238 -25.77 27.23 -29.16
C ALA A 238 -25.84 26.36 -27.90
N LYS A 239 -26.55 25.26 -28.06
CA LYS A 239 -27.06 24.32 -27.07
C LYS A 239 -26.10 23.15 -27.03
N SER A 240 -25.54 22.78 -25.86
CA SER A 240 -25.37 21.37 -25.47
C SER A 240 -24.74 21.22 -24.07
N HIS A 241 -25.55 20.63 -23.19
CA HIS A 241 -25.22 19.59 -22.23
C HIS A 241 -23.97 19.69 -21.34
N SER A 242 -24.20 19.95 -20.05
CA SER A 242 -23.76 19.04 -18.97
C SER A 242 -24.56 19.31 -17.69
N ASP A 243 -25.17 18.26 -17.15
CA ASP A 243 -25.87 18.25 -15.86
C ASP A 243 -24.89 18.40 -14.68
N PRO A 244 -25.27 19.04 -13.56
CA PRO A 244 -24.43 19.08 -12.36
C PRO A 244 -24.76 17.93 -11.41
N VAL A 245 -23.71 17.22 -10.98
CA VAL A 245 -23.77 16.22 -9.91
C VAL A 245 -23.97 16.91 -8.56
N SER A 246 -24.89 16.31 -7.82
CA SER A 246 -25.42 16.62 -6.50
C SER A 246 -24.38 16.59 -5.37
N LYS A 247 -24.48 17.57 -4.46
CA LYS A 247 -23.91 17.54 -3.10
C LYS A 247 -24.48 16.37 -2.29
N PRO A 248 -23.71 15.75 -1.38
CA PRO A 248 -24.27 15.05 -0.24
C PRO A 248 -24.11 15.84 1.07
N HIS A 249 -25.19 15.79 1.85
CA HIS A 249 -25.35 16.26 3.23
C HIS A 249 -24.53 15.43 4.24
N SER A 250 -24.22 16.08 5.36
CA SER A 250 -23.53 15.60 6.58
C SER A 250 -24.18 14.37 7.24
N PRO A 251 -23.50 13.78 8.25
CA PRO A 251 -24.23 13.52 9.50
C PRO A 251 -23.51 13.97 10.78
N LYS A 252 -24.39 14.21 11.77
CA LYS A 252 -24.22 14.77 13.11
C LYS A 252 -23.30 13.96 14.03
N LYS A 253 -22.52 14.69 14.83
CA LYS A 253 -21.80 14.23 16.02
C LYS A 253 -22.81 13.99 17.16
N THR A 254 -23.01 12.73 17.56
CA THR A 254 -23.77 12.37 18.78
C THR A 254 -22.78 12.06 19.90
N THR A 255 -22.99 12.74 21.02
CA THR A 255 -22.37 12.58 22.33
C THR A 255 -22.75 11.24 22.97
N ARG A 256 -21.77 10.51 23.53
CA ARG A 256 -22.02 9.44 24.52
C ARG A 256 -21.41 9.85 25.86
N LYS A 257 -22.27 9.80 26.88
CA LYS A 257 -22.01 9.99 28.32
C LYS A 257 -21.54 8.64 28.90
N PRO A 258 -20.68 8.59 29.93
CA PRO A 258 -20.36 7.33 30.61
C PRO A 258 -21.45 6.98 31.61
N GLU A 259 -21.88 5.72 31.60
CA GLU A 259 -22.83 5.16 32.56
C GLU A 259 -22.06 4.28 33.55
N THR A 260 -22.21 4.62 34.81
CA THR A 260 -21.82 3.86 36.01
C THR A 260 -22.81 2.73 36.24
N THR A 261 -22.38 1.49 36.49
CA THR A 261 -23.11 0.55 37.38
C THR A 261 -22.14 -0.51 37.92
N ASN A 262 -22.31 -0.77 39.21
CA ASN A 262 -21.64 -1.74 40.07
C ASN A 262 -21.97 -3.20 39.70
N GLU A 263 -21.01 -4.11 39.90
CA GLU A 263 -21.04 -5.24 40.86
C GLU A 263 -19.64 -5.87 40.94
#